data_AF-H8Z523-F1
#
_entry.id   AF-H8Z523-F1
#
_cell.length_a   1.000
_cell.length_b   1.000
_cell.length_c   1.000
_cell.angle_alpha   90.00
_cell.angle_beta   90.00
_cell.angle_gamma   90.00
#
_symmetry.space_group_name_H-M   'P 1'
#
loop_
_entity.id
_entity.type
_entity.pdbx_description
1 polymer ?
#
loop_
_entity_poly.entity_id
_entity_poly.type
_entity_poly.pdbx_seq_one_letter_code
_entity_poly.pdbx_strand_id
1 'polypeptide(L)'
;MRVGRVALFVLFAFASIIVPVVVILVYALLTFQPPFIVTAPVTAETIELLPLDQDSRNPARVEQERDILDVVQSISVQFPDGGRVVLMEFPALADMPERFSAITAGIPTDSKALVLGRYLTYHRRDNGLYGVLFYDAPWILISEAKTKQAIDEQFRQIAVLEEQPKSGFIALTQGNLGMLFGVIGIYCALLVLLWLRMASWAAGIDRASGIQPLPVESLRARLLAINETDAPFMLQPGKQQNELIAEWKYADAKWVGIMAAGGLKSVARIKLRLDGKSCKVRSQDTLCRLRWTGAAGSGSTASARLSASWFRGIAFAQYDTGFIGGLILTNDAQPTVSAAYHWKFNIQEMKQPLVAIITQAGWDWKPVITFSRLLNG
;
A
#
# COMPACT_ATOMS: atom_id res chain seq x y z
N MET A 1 -4.77 29.80 1.52
CA MET A 1 -3.48 29.13 1.25
C MET A 1 -3.39 27.67 1.74
N ARG A 2 -4.00 27.29 2.87
CA ARG A 2 -3.89 25.93 3.46
C ARG A 2 -4.40 24.80 2.54
N VAL A 3 -5.52 25.01 1.84
CA VAL A 3 -6.13 24.01 0.94
C VAL A 3 -5.21 23.64 -0.23
N GLY A 4 -4.49 24.62 -0.80
CA GLY A 4 -3.57 24.38 -1.93
C GLY A 4 -2.34 23.56 -1.55
N ARG A 5 -1.74 23.81 -0.38
CA ARG A 5 -0.58 23.02 0.10
C ARG A 5 -0.95 21.57 0.42
N VAL A 6 -2.14 21.36 1.00
CA VAL A 6 -2.65 20.01 1.31
C VAL A 6 -2.99 19.25 0.01
N ALA A 7 -3.63 19.90 -0.97
CA ALA A 7 -3.93 19.28 -2.25
C ALA A 7 -2.66 18.86 -3.00
N LEU A 8 -1.62 19.71 -3.03
CA LEU A 8 -0.34 19.39 -3.65
C LEU A 8 0.35 18.21 -2.95
N PHE A 9 0.27 18.13 -1.63
CA PHE A 9 0.79 17.00 -0.87
C PHE A 9 0.08 15.68 -1.22
N VAL A 10 -1.26 15.71 -1.34
CA VAL A 10 -2.05 14.52 -1.72
C VAL A 10 -1.77 14.07 -3.16
N LEU A 11 -1.58 15.00 -4.09
CA LEU A 11 -1.19 14.68 -5.47
C LEU A 11 0.20 14.06 -5.54
N PHE A 12 1.17 14.65 -4.83
CA PHE A 12 2.53 14.12 -4.74
C PHE A 12 2.53 12.71 -4.14
N ALA A 13 1.75 12.52 -3.08
CA ALA A 13 1.56 11.23 -2.42
C ALA A 13 1.12 10.13 -3.38
N PHE A 14 0.07 10.42 -4.14
CA PHE A 14 -0.50 9.50 -5.11
C PHE A 14 0.49 9.17 -6.25
N ALA A 15 1.15 10.20 -6.79
CA ALA A 15 2.16 10.02 -7.83
C ALA A 15 3.35 9.16 -7.35
N SER A 16 3.80 9.35 -6.12
CA SER A 16 4.96 8.60 -5.57
C SER A 16 4.72 7.10 -5.41
N ILE A 17 3.45 6.67 -5.33
CA ILE A 17 3.05 5.26 -5.24
C ILE A 17 2.78 4.69 -6.64
N ILE A 18 2.11 5.44 -7.52
CA ILE A 18 1.72 4.94 -8.84
C ILE A 18 2.90 4.75 -9.76
N VAL A 19 3.82 5.72 -9.80
CA VAL A 19 4.96 5.68 -10.71
C VAL A 19 5.79 4.40 -10.55
N PRO A 20 6.23 3.98 -9.34
CA PRO A 20 7.00 2.74 -9.20
C PRO A 20 6.17 1.49 -9.55
N VAL A 21 4.88 1.45 -9.24
CA VAL A 21 4.01 0.32 -9.61
C VAL A 21 3.89 0.20 -11.13
N VAL A 22 3.68 1.31 -11.83
CA VAL A 22 3.63 1.34 -13.29
C VAL A 22 4.99 0.95 -13.90
N VAL A 23 6.10 1.45 -13.36
CA VAL A 23 7.45 1.08 -13.82
C VAL A 23 7.70 -0.42 -13.64
N ILE A 24 7.33 -0.98 -12.49
CA ILE A 24 7.46 -2.43 -12.22
C ILE A 24 6.58 -3.23 -13.19
N LEU A 25 5.34 -2.80 -13.42
CA LEU A 25 4.42 -3.47 -14.35
C LEU A 25 4.93 -3.39 -15.80
N VAL A 26 5.37 -2.23 -16.26
CA VAL A 26 5.93 -2.04 -17.60
C VAL A 26 7.21 -2.84 -17.76
N TYR A 27 8.10 -2.83 -16.77
CA TYR A 27 9.33 -3.63 -16.81
C TYR A 27 9.02 -5.13 -16.83
N ALA A 28 8.08 -5.60 -16.00
CA ALA A 28 7.62 -6.98 -16.02
C ALA A 28 7.04 -7.34 -17.39
N LEU A 29 6.28 -6.44 -18.00
CA LEU A 29 5.66 -6.64 -19.32
C LEU A 29 6.70 -6.66 -20.45
N LEU A 30 7.75 -5.84 -20.38
CA LEU A 30 8.84 -5.80 -21.37
C LEU A 30 9.83 -6.97 -21.24
N THR A 31 9.99 -7.52 -20.04
CA THR A 31 10.97 -8.59 -19.74
C THR A 31 10.36 -9.98 -19.64
N PHE A 32 9.03 -10.09 -19.71
CA PHE A 32 8.36 -11.39 -19.77
C PHE A 32 8.50 -11.98 -21.18
N GLN A 33 9.44 -12.92 -21.31
CA GLN A 33 9.56 -13.79 -22.47
C GLN A 33 8.92 -15.14 -22.15
N PRO A 34 8.25 -15.81 -23.10
CA PRO A 34 7.81 -17.19 -22.91
C PRO A 34 9.02 -18.10 -22.64
N PRO A 35 8.84 -19.22 -21.91
CA PRO A 35 9.94 -20.13 -21.58
C PRO A 35 10.56 -20.83 -22.81
N PHE A 36 9.86 -20.85 -23.93
CA PHE A 36 10.29 -21.44 -25.20
C PHE A 36 10.05 -20.45 -26.33
N ILE A 37 10.95 -20.43 -27.31
CA ILE A 37 10.80 -19.68 -28.57
C ILE A 37 10.97 -20.67 -29.72
N VAL A 38 10.22 -20.46 -30.80
CA VAL A 38 10.33 -21.22 -32.05
C VAL A 38 11.51 -20.64 -32.83
N THR A 39 12.67 -21.32 -32.87
CA THR A 39 13.91 -20.73 -33.42
C THR A 39 14.25 -21.14 -34.85
N ALA A 40 13.61 -22.18 -35.38
CA ALA A 40 13.81 -22.65 -36.75
C ALA A 40 12.54 -22.47 -37.61
N PRO A 41 12.67 -22.12 -38.91
CA PRO A 41 11.57 -22.31 -39.84
C PRO A 41 11.22 -23.79 -39.85
N VAL A 42 9.97 -24.12 -39.55
CA VAL A 42 9.52 -25.51 -39.52
C VAL A 42 9.46 -25.99 -40.96
N THR A 43 10.55 -26.63 -41.41
CA THR A 43 10.61 -27.23 -42.75
C THR A 43 10.06 -28.64 -42.72
N ALA A 44 9.61 -29.16 -43.86
CA ALA A 44 9.10 -30.53 -43.97
C ALA A 44 10.10 -31.59 -43.46
N GLU A 45 11.42 -31.35 -43.61
CA GLU A 45 12.47 -32.23 -43.07
C GLU A 45 12.51 -32.24 -41.54
N THR A 46 12.22 -31.11 -40.88
CA THR A 46 12.17 -31.04 -39.42
C THR A 46 11.01 -31.83 -38.84
N ILE A 47 9.94 -32.00 -39.64
CA ILE A 47 8.76 -32.80 -39.28
C ILE A 47 9.08 -34.30 -39.36
N GLU A 48 9.94 -34.74 -40.28
CA GLU A 48 10.35 -36.15 -40.42
C GLU A 48 11.23 -36.66 -39.28
N LEU A 49 11.91 -35.77 -38.55
CA LEU A 49 12.82 -36.14 -37.44
C LEU A 49 12.11 -36.31 -36.09
N LEU A 50 10.83 -35.96 -35.99
CA LEU A 50 10.02 -36.24 -34.81
C LEU A 50 9.69 -37.74 -34.79
N PRO A 51 9.72 -38.43 -33.63
CA PRO A 51 9.29 -39.81 -33.51
C PRO A 51 7.76 -39.85 -33.68
N LEU A 52 7.32 -39.75 -34.92
CA LEU A 52 5.93 -39.86 -35.32
C LEU A 52 5.58 -41.34 -35.27
N ASP A 53 4.70 -41.70 -34.34
CA ASP A 53 3.95 -42.94 -34.46
C ASP A 53 3.21 -42.92 -35.80
N GLN A 54 3.58 -43.81 -36.73
CA GLN A 54 3.03 -43.83 -38.08
C GLN A 54 1.50 -44.09 -38.09
N ASP A 55 0.95 -44.61 -36.98
CA ASP A 55 -0.48 -44.85 -36.79
C ASP A 55 -1.28 -43.59 -36.39
N SER A 56 -0.61 -42.48 -36.07
CA SER A 56 -1.27 -41.24 -35.61
C SER A 56 -1.77 -40.32 -36.74
N ARG A 57 -1.55 -40.68 -38.01
CA ARG A 57 -2.14 -40.01 -39.18
C ARG A 57 -3.58 -40.46 -39.36
N ASN A 58 -4.51 -39.93 -38.58
CA ASN A 58 -5.92 -39.96 -38.94
C ASN A 58 -6.25 -38.70 -39.79
N PRO A 59 -6.17 -38.76 -41.14
CA PRO A 59 -6.33 -37.59 -41.99
C PRO A 59 -7.70 -36.91 -41.81
N ALA A 60 -8.75 -37.67 -41.50
CA ALA A 60 -10.11 -37.15 -41.37
C ALA A 60 -10.29 -36.14 -40.22
N ARG A 61 -9.49 -36.25 -39.15
CA ARG A 61 -9.58 -35.33 -38.00
C ARG A 61 -8.73 -34.06 -38.20
N VAL A 62 -7.62 -34.18 -38.92
CA VAL A 62 -6.76 -33.04 -39.30
C VAL A 62 -7.46 -32.15 -40.33
N GLU A 63 -8.23 -32.74 -41.23
CA GLU A 63 -9.02 -32.02 -42.24
C GLU A 63 -10.18 -31.23 -41.59
N GLN A 64 -10.83 -31.79 -40.57
CA GLN A 64 -11.87 -31.11 -39.80
C GLN A 64 -11.34 -29.91 -38.99
N GLU A 65 -10.09 -29.97 -38.49
CA GLU A 65 -9.44 -28.85 -37.79
C GLU A 65 -8.91 -27.77 -38.76
N ARG A 66 -8.56 -28.14 -40.00
CA ARG A 66 -8.15 -27.19 -41.06
C ARG A 66 -9.31 -26.30 -41.54
N ASP A 67 -10.49 -26.88 -41.73
CA ASP A 67 -11.66 -26.17 -42.26
C ASP A 67 -12.25 -25.12 -41.30
N ILE A 68 -11.93 -25.17 -40.00
CA ILE A 68 -12.53 -24.30 -38.98
C ILE A 68 -11.68 -23.06 -38.68
N LEU A 69 -10.40 -23.05 -39.06
CA LEU A 69 -9.43 -22.06 -38.55
C LEU A 69 -8.46 -21.48 -39.60
N ASP A 70 -8.71 -21.62 -40.90
CA ASP A 70 -7.81 -21.16 -41.99
C ASP A 70 -6.33 -21.51 -41.73
N VAL A 71 -6.07 -22.69 -41.15
CA VAL A 71 -4.73 -23.05 -40.70
C VAL A 71 -3.89 -23.44 -41.91
N VAL A 72 -2.80 -22.70 -42.12
CA VAL A 72 -1.89 -22.94 -43.26
C VAL A 72 -1.18 -24.27 -43.08
N GLN A 73 -0.67 -24.52 -41.87
CA GLN A 73 -0.03 -25.77 -41.49
C GLN A 73 -0.32 -26.12 -40.03
N SER A 74 -0.68 -27.37 -39.77
CA SER A 74 -0.77 -27.91 -38.41
C SER A 74 0.11 -29.15 -38.30
N ILE A 75 0.86 -29.23 -37.20
CA ILE A 75 1.72 -30.36 -36.86
C ILE A 75 1.24 -30.86 -35.50
N SER A 76 0.86 -32.12 -35.44
CA SER A 76 0.39 -32.76 -34.22
C SER A 76 1.28 -33.97 -33.91
N VAL A 77 1.85 -33.99 -32.72
CA VAL A 77 2.67 -35.10 -32.20
C VAL A 77 1.94 -35.67 -31.00
N GLN A 78 1.66 -36.97 -31.02
CA GLN A 78 1.11 -37.69 -29.88
C GLN A 78 2.21 -38.41 -29.11
N PHE A 79 2.12 -38.41 -27.80
CA PHE A 79 3.06 -39.05 -26.90
C PHE A 79 2.43 -40.30 -26.26
N PRO A 80 3.23 -41.33 -25.91
CA PRO A 80 2.73 -42.58 -25.33
C PRO A 80 1.95 -42.40 -24.02
N ASP A 81 2.17 -41.29 -23.32
CA ASP A 81 1.48 -40.95 -22.07
C ASP A 81 0.04 -40.44 -22.28
N GLY A 82 -0.40 -40.32 -23.55
CA GLY A 82 -1.67 -39.73 -23.96
C GLY A 82 -1.60 -38.20 -24.11
N GLY A 83 -0.41 -37.63 -23.95
CA GLY A 83 -0.15 -36.23 -24.22
C GLY A 83 -0.08 -35.92 -25.72
N ARG A 84 -0.24 -34.65 -26.07
CA ARG A 84 -0.13 -34.18 -27.45
C ARG A 84 0.48 -32.79 -27.51
N VAL A 85 1.24 -32.55 -28.56
CA VAL A 85 1.68 -31.20 -28.93
C VAL A 85 1.15 -30.86 -30.31
N VAL A 86 0.43 -29.76 -30.42
CA VAL A 86 -0.13 -29.23 -31.66
C VAL A 86 0.50 -27.87 -31.91
N LEU A 87 1.16 -27.73 -33.05
CA LEU A 87 1.69 -26.47 -33.57
C LEU A 87 0.84 -26.05 -34.77
N MET A 88 0.34 -24.82 -34.76
CA MET A 88 -0.50 -24.26 -35.82
C MET A 88 0.13 -22.97 -36.35
N GLU A 89 0.29 -22.88 -37.67
CA GLU A 89 0.75 -21.67 -38.36
C GLU A 89 -0.42 -20.83 -38.85
N PHE A 90 -0.37 -19.52 -38.58
CA PHE A 90 -1.36 -18.56 -39.06
C PHE A 90 -0.72 -17.52 -39.99
N PRO A 91 -1.31 -17.27 -41.18
CA PRO A 91 -0.73 -16.35 -42.17
C PRO A 91 -0.92 -14.88 -41.79
N ALA A 92 -1.97 -14.56 -41.03
CA ALA A 92 -2.35 -13.20 -40.68
C ALA A 92 -2.08 -12.91 -39.18
N LEU A 93 -1.03 -12.13 -38.91
CA LEU A 93 -0.66 -11.66 -37.57
C LEU A 93 -1.78 -10.91 -36.84
N ALA A 94 -2.62 -10.17 -37.57
CA ALA A 94 -3.65 -9.30 -37.00
C ALA A 94 -4.78 -10.09 -36.30
N ASP A 95 -5.05 -11.32 -36.74
CA ASP A 95 -6.17 -12.13 -36.26
C ASP A 95 -5.79 -13.07 -35.10
N MET A 96 -4.48 -13.15 -34.80
CA MET A 96 -3.95 -14.08 -33.79
C MET A 96 -4.58 -13.93 -32.39
N PRO A 97 -4.81 -12.72 -31.85
CA PRO A 97 -5.47 -12.58 -30.54
C PRO A 97 -6.90 -13.12 -30.53
N GLU A 98 -7.64 -12.91 -31.63
CA GLU A 98 -9.02 -13.38 -31.76
C GLU A 98 -9.05 -14.91 -31.90
N ARG A 99 -8.17 -15.48 -32.73
CA ARG A 99 -8.04 -16.93 -32.91
C ARG A 99 -7.58 -17.63 -31.62
N PHE A 100 -6.62 -17.04 -30.91
CA PHE A 100 -6.22 -17.50 -29.58
C PHE A 100 -7.41 -17.49 -28.61
N SER A 101 -8.19 -16.40 -28.60
CA SER A 101 -9.40 -16.31 -27.77
C SER A 101 -10.45 -17.38 -28.16
N ALA A 102 -10.63 -17.64 -29.46
CA ALA A 102 -11.57 -18.66 -29.95
C ALA A 102 -11.14 -20.08 -29.54
N ILE A 103 -9.87 -20.43 -29.72
CA ILE A 103 -9.32 -21.73 -29.30
C ILE A 103 -9.47 -21.88 -27.79
N THR A 104 -9.08 -20.87 -27.01
CA THR A 104 -9.14 -20.93 -25.55
C THR A 104 -10.57 -21.01 -25.02
N ALA A 105 -11.56 -20.44 -25.71
CA ALA A 105 -12.98 -20.58 -25.37
C ALA A 105 -13.50 -22.01 -25.57
N GLY A 106 -12.98 -22.72 -26.58
CA GLY A 106 -13.38 -24.10 -26.90
C GLY A 106 -12.85 -25.18 -25.95
N ILE A 107 -11.81 -24.88 -25.14
CA ILE A 107 -11.20 -25.88 -24.25
C ILE A 107 -12.05 -26.03 -22.96
N PRO A 108 -12.55 -27.24 -22.65
CA PRO A 108 -13.29 -27.51 -21.42
C PRO A 108 -12.33 -27.62 -20.24
N THR A 109 -12.32 -26.65 -19.33
CA THR A 109 -11.32 -26.60 -18.23
C THR A 109 -11.94 -26.45 -16.86
N ASP A 110 -11.23 -26.94 -15.84
CA ASP A 110 -11.54 -26.69 -14.42
C ASP A 110 -10.81 -25.46 -13.87
N SER A 111 -9.64 -25.17 -14.40
CA SER A 111 -8.88 -23.97 -14.07
C SER A 111 -8.16 -23.42 -15.31
N LYS A 112 -8.05 -22.09 -15.37
CA LYS A 112 -7.31 -21.33 -16.39
C LYS A 112 -6.52 -20.24 -15.70
N ALA A 113 -5.24 -20.11 -16.01
CA ALA A 113 -4.42 -18.97 -15.62
C ALA A 113 -3.79 -18.37 -16.87
N LEU A 114 -4.31 -17.19 -17.24
CA LEU A 114 -3.82 -16.42 -18.38
C LEU A 114 -2.74 -15.45 -17.89
N VAL A 115 -1.56 -15.55 -18.48
CA VAL A 115 -0.42 -14.67 -18.20
C VAL A 115 -0.21 -13.78 -19.41
N LEU A 116 -0.45 -12.48 -19.22
CA LEU A 116 -0.24 -11.41 -20.21
C LEU A 116 -0.89 -11.63 -21.58
N GLY A 117 -1.99 -12.40 -21.63
CA GLY A 117 -2.75 -12.62 -22.86
C GLY A 117 -2.04 -13.47 -23.93
N ARG A 118 -0.86 -14.03 -23.64
CA ARG A 118 -0.04 -14.79 -24.60
C ARG A 118 0.25 -16.23 -24.17
N TYR A 119 0.14 -16.49 -22.88
CA TYR A 119 0.46 -17.78 -22.27
C TYR A 119 -0.69 -18.19 -21.36
N LEU A 120 -1.29 -19.34 -21.63
CA LEU A 120 -2.39 -19.92 -20.88
C LEU A 120 -1.98 -21.28 -20.35
N THR A 121 -2.00 -21.43 -19.02
CA THR A 121 -1.98 -22.76 -18.40
C THR A 121 -3.39 -23.14 -18.02
N TYR A 122 -3.78 -24.37 -18.28
CA TYR A 122 -5.11 -24.87 -17.95
C TYR A 122 -5.09 -26.32 -17.49
N HIS A 123 -6.19 -26.74 -16.86
CA HIS A 123 -6.47 -28.13 -16.53
C HIS A 123 -7.76 -28.55 -17.23
N ARG A 124 -7.71 -29.55 -18.12
CA ARG A 124 -8.87 -30.03 -18.87
C ARG A 124 -9.81 -30.82 -17.96
N ARG A 125 -11.11 -30.58 -18.09
CA ARG A 125 -12.15 -31.22 -17.27
C ARG A 125 -12.47 -32.64 -17.72
N ASP A 126 -12.40 -32.87 -19.01
CA ASP A 126 -12.85 -34.10 -19.66
C ASP A 126 -11.84 -35.25 -19.55
N ASN A 127 -10.54 -34.95 -19.60
CA ASN A 127 -9.48 -35.97 -19.53
C ASN A 127 -8.45 -35.75 -18.41
N GLY A 128 -8.59 -34.68 -17.62
CA GLY A 128 -7.69 -34.36 -16.52
C GLY A 128 -6.26 -34.00 -16.95
N LEU A 129 -6.03 -33.68 -18.23
CA LEU A 129 -4.70 -33.27 -18.69
C LEU A 129 -4.40 -31.83 -18.28
N TYR A 130 -3.15 -31.60 -17.90
CA TYR A 130 -2.59 -30.28 -17.80
C TYR A 130 -2.24 -29.79 -19.20
N GLY A 131 -2.59 -28.55 -19.53
CA GLY A 131 -2.35 -27.96 -20.83
C GLY A 131 -1.63 -26.63 -20.73
N VAL A 132 -0.72 -26.40 -21.67
CA VAL A 132 -0.05 -25.12 -21.91
C VAL A 132 -0.34 -24.71 -23.33
N LEU A 133 -0.88 -23.51 -23.48
CA LEU A 133 -1.16 -22.91 -24.77
C LEU A 133 -0.44 -21.56 -24.81
N PHE A 134 0.41 -21.35 -25.80
CA PHE A 134 1.04 -20.06 -26.02
C PHE A 134 1.07 -19.73 -27.50
N TYR A 135 1.12 -18.45 -27.83
CA TYR A 135 1.36 -18.04 -29.20
C TYR A 135 2.61 -17.18 -29.29
N ASP A 136 3.40 -17.48 -30.31
CA ASP A 136 4.56 -16.71 -30.73
C ASP A 136 4.48 -16.57 -32.23
N ALA A 137 4.06 -15.40 -32.69
CA ALA A 137 3.60 -15.25 -34.06
C ALA A 137 4.69 -15.62 -35.08
N PRO A 138 4.34 -16.37 -36.15
CA PRO A 138 2.99 -16.73 -36.60
C PRO A 138 2.37 -18.00 -35.97
N TRP A 139 2.99 -18.56 -34.95
CA TRP A 139 2.65 -19.88 -34.41
C TRP A 139 1.76 -19.82 -33.17
N ILE A 140 0.79 -20.73 -33.09
CA ILE A 140 0.13 -21.10 -31.83
C ILE A 140 0.58 -22.51 -31.50
N LEU A 141 1.11 -22.68 -30.29
CA LEU A 141 1.50 -23.98 -29.76
C LEU A 141 0.56 -24.38 -28.61
N ILE A 142 0.13 -25.64 -28.64
CA ILE A 142 -0.67 -26.27 -27.61
C ILE A 142 0.05 -27.54 -27.19
N SER A 143 0.38 -27.69 -25.92
CA SER A 143 0.88 -28.93 -25.33
C SER A 143 -0.06 -29.39 -24.23
N GLU A 144 -0.45 -30.66 -24.24
CA GLU A 144 -1.25 -31.29 -23.20
C GLU A 144 -0.52 -32.54 -22.70
N ALA A 145 -0.40 -32.70 -21.38
CA ALA A 145 0.19 -33.88 -20.75
C ALA A 145 -0.43 -34.15 -19.36
N LYS A 146 -0.18 -35.33 -18.79
CA LYS A 146 -0.73 -35.70 -17.47
C LYS A 146 -0.21 -34.84 -16.33
N THR A 147 1.01 -34.32 -16.46
CA THR A 147 1.66 -33.49 -15.44
C THR A 147 2.40 -32.33 -16.07
N LYS A 148 2.65 -31.29 -15.29
CA LYS A 148 3.47 -30.14 -15.73
C LYS A 148 4.89 -30.56 -16.16
N GLN A 149 5.49 -31.51 -15.45
CA GLN A 149 6.83 -32.02 -15.78
C GLN A 149 6.85 -32.76 -17.11
N ALA A 150 5.77 -33.48 -17.45
CA ALA A 150 5.66 -34.15 -18.74
C ALA A 150 5.59 -33.14 -19.89
N ILE A 151 4.95 -31.98 -19.71
CA ILE A 151 4.98 -30.90 -20.71
C ILE A 151 6.40 -30.37 -20.93
N ASP A 152 7.14 -30.11 -19.84
CA ASP A 152 8.52 -29.62 -19.94
C ASP A 152 9.41 -30.63 -20.70
N GLU A 153 9.21 -31.93 -20.47
CA GLU A 153 9.92 -33.01 -21.16
C GLU A 153 9.51 -33.13 -22.64
N GLN A 154 8.21 -33.03 -22.96
CA GLN A 154 7.72 -33.01 -24.34
C GLN A 154 8.34 -31.86 -25.13
N PHE A 155 8.44 -30.67 -24.54
CA PHE A 155 9.05 -29.51 -25.20
C PHE A 155 10.54 -29.71 -25.48
N ARG A 156 11.27 -30.39 -24.59
CA ARG A 156 12.70 -30.70 -24.81
C ARG A 156 12.94 -31.70 -25.93
N GLN A 157 11.96 -32.55 -26.22
CA GLN A 157 12.06 -33.54 -27.30
C GLN A 157 11.76 -32.94 -28.69
N ILE A 158 11.14 -31.75 -28.74
CA ILE A 158 10.82 -31.07 -29.99
C ILE A 158 12.01 -30.19 -30.39
N ALA A 159 12.78 -30.63 -31.38
CA ALA A 159 13.99 -29.95 -31.86
C ALA A 159 13.75 -28.50 -32.35
N VAL A 160 12.50 -28.14 -32.66
CA VAL A 160 12.08 -26.80 -33.10
C VAL A 160 12.02 -25.80 -31.95
N LEU A 161 11.85 -26.28 -30.71
CA LEU A 161 11.71 -25.44 -29.52
C LEU A 161 13.06 -25.33 -28.83
N GLU A 162 13.62 -24.14 -28.85
CA GLU A 162 14.81 -23.85 -28.04
C GLU A 162 14.35 -23.39 -26.66
N GLU A 163 14.82 -24.08 -25.62
CA GLU A 163 14.63 -23.64 -24.23
C GLU A 163 15.34 -22.29 -24.11
N GLN A 164 14.55 -21.21 -23.94
CA GLN A 164 15.16 -19.91 -23.73
C GLN A 164 15.92 -19.97 -22.41
N PRO A 165 17.20 -19.55 -22.38
CA PRO A 165 17.90 -19.41 -21.11
C PRO A 165 17.03 -18.52 -20.24
N LYS A 166 16.63 -19.00 -19.04
CA LYS A 166 15.68 -18.34 -18.11
C LYS A 166 16.03 -16.86 -17.97
N SER A 167 15.55 -16.00 -18.87
CA SER A 167 16.04 -14.64 -19.02
C SER A 167 14.91 -13.66 -18.76
N GLY A 168 15.27 -12.57 -18.09
CA GLY A 168 14.36 -11.53 -17.65
C GLY A 168 14.05 -11.62 -16.16
N PHE A 169 12.89 -12.16 -15.80
CA PHE A 169 12.36 -11.98 -14.44
C PHE A 169 12.91 -13.00 -13.41
N ILE A 170 13.09 -14.25 -13.81
CA ILE A 170 13.56 -15.32 -12.90
C ILE A 170 15.09 -15.23 -12.66
N ALA A 171 15.88 -14.85 -13.66
CA ALA A 171 17.33 -14.63 -13.47
C ALA A 171 17.63 -13.46 -12.52
N LEU A 172 16.86 -12.36 -12.60
CA LEU A 172 17.04 -11.21 -11.69
C LEU A 172 16.68 -11.58 -10.24
N THR A 173 15.68 -12.46 -10.06
CA THR A 173 15.24 -12.93 -8.75
C THR A 173 16.15 -14.01 -8.17
N GLN A 174 16.78 -14.87 -8.98
CA GLN A 174 17.62 -15.94 -8.43
C GLN A 174 19.03 -15.48 -8.03
N GLY A 175 19.58 -14.40 -8.60
CA GLY A 175 20.93 -13.91 -8.29
C GLY A 175 21.02 -12.59 -7.52
N ASN A 176 20.10 -11.64 -7.74
CA ASN A 176 20.23 -10.25 -7.29
C ASN A 176 19.06 -9.75 -6.44
N LEU A 177 18.26 -10.68 -5.89
CA LEU A 177 17.07 -10.37 -5.08
C LEU A 177 17.40 -9.45 -3.89
N GLY A 178 18.56 -9.67 -3.26
CA GLY A 178 19.07 -8.80 -2.18
C GLY A 178 19.40 -7.38 -2.65
N MET A 179 19.98 -7.22 -3.84
CA MET A 179 20.28 -5.90 -4.41
C MET A 179 19.01 -5.14 -4.77
N LEU A 180 18.02 -5.82 -5.35
CA LEU A 180 16.74 -5.23 -5.71
C LEU A 180 15.95 -4.79 -4.48
N PHE A 181 15.89 -5.61 -3.44
CA PHE A 181 15.33 -5.20 -2.15
C PHE A 181 16.13 -4.07 -1.49
N GLY A 182 17.45 -4.05 -1.64
CA GLY A 182 18.30 -2.94 -1.20
C GLY A 182 17.94 -1.62 -1.88
N VAL A 183 17.81 -1.62 -3.20
CA VAL A 183 17.44 -0.43 -3.99
C VAL A 183 16.02 0.04 -3.65
N ILE A 184 15.05 -0.88 -3.58
CA ILE A 184 13.68 -0.56 -3.17
C ILE A 184 13.66 -0.02 -1.74
N GLY A 185 14.41 -0.63 -0.82
CA GLY A 185 14.52 -0.18 0.57
C GLY A 185 15.07 1.25 0.67
N ILE A 186 16.12 1.56 -0.09
CA ILE A 186 16.70 2.91 -0.17
C ILE A 186 15.69 3.89 -0.76
N TYR A 187 15.02 3.54 -1.85
CA TYR A 187 13.99 4.37 -2.47
C TYR A 187 12.84 4.66 -1.51
N CYS A 188 12.32 3.65 -0.83
CA CYS A 188 11.29 3.79 0.20
C CYS A 188 11.76 4.67 1.37
N ALA A 189 13.00 4.50 1.83
CA ALA A 189 13.56 5.35 2.88
C ALA A 189 13.65 6.82 2.46
N LEU A 190 14.13 7.10 1.24
CA LEU A 190 14.18 8.45 0.69
C LEU A 190 12.78 9.06 0.51
N LEU A 191 11.82 8.27 0.03
CA LEU A 191 10.42 8.69 -0.03
C LEU A 191 9.90 9.05 1.35
N VAL A 192 10.08 8.19 2.35
CA VAL A 192 9.66 8.48 3.72
C VAL A 192 10.25 9.81 4.19
N LEU A 193 11.55 10.02 4.04
CA LEU A 193 12.21 11.27 4.42
C LEU A 193 11.59 12.49 3.74
N LEU A 194 11.35 12.39 2.43
CA LEU A 194 10.74 13.46 1.66
C LEU A 194 9.29 13.71 2.08
N TRP A 195 8.53 12.65 2.36
CA TRP A 195 7.18 12.72 2.89
C TRP A 195 7.10 13.39 4.26
N LEU A 196 8.02 13.09 5.17
CA LEU A 196 8.08 13.77 6.48
C LEU A 196 8.31 15.27 6.31
N ARG A 197 9.22 15.65 5.41
CA ARG A 197 9.53 17.05 5.11
C ARG A 197 8.32 17.76 4.48
N MET A 198 7.66 17.12 3.52
CA MET A 198 6.48 17.66 2.85
C MET A 198 5.28 17.78 3.79
N ALA A 199 5.09 16.84 4.71
CA ALA A 199 4.04 16.90 5.73
C ALA A 199 4.24 18.10 6.67
N SER A 200 5.48 18.36 7.11
CA SER A 200 5.82 19.55 7.91
C SER A 200 5.53 20.85 7.16
N TRP A 201 5.87 20.90 5.88
CA TRP A 201 5.57 22.05 5.01
C TRP A 201 4.05 22.27 4.82
N ALA A 202 3.30 21.22 4.50
CA ALA A 202 1.87 21.31 4.24
C ALA A 202 1.07 21.70 5.50
N ALA A 203 1.52 21.28 6.67
CA ALA A 203 0.90 21.58 7.95
C ALA A 203 1.33 22.93 8.56
N GLY A 204 2.35 23.57 7.99
CA GLY A 204 2.85 24.87 8.43
C GLY A 204 1.83 25.99 8.22
N ILE A 205 1.79 26.92 9.17
CA ILE A 205 0.91 28.10 9.13
C ILE A 205 1.81 29.31 9.15
N ASP A 206 1.69 30.13 8.10
CA ASP A 206 2.47 31.34 7.95
C ASP A 206 1.97 32.41 8.93
N ARG A 207 2.87 33.31 9.33
CA ARG A 207 2.53 34.50 10.14
C ARG A 207 1.42 35.34 9.52
N ALA A 208 0.69 36.07 10.37
CA ALA A 208 -0.29 37.04 9.89
C ALA A 208 0.39 38.16 9.07
N SER A 209 -0.24 38.54 7.95
CA SER A 209 0.30 39.52 7.02
C SER A 209 0.41 40.91 7.65
N GLY A 210 1.55 41.59 7.45
CA GLY A 210 1.74 42.97 7.90
C GLY A 210 2.20 43.14 9.35
N ILE A 211 2.45 42.04 10.08
CA ILE A 211 2.90 42.08 11.48
C ILE A 211 4.43 41.88 11.54
N GLN A 212 5.13 42.78 12.24
CA GLN A 212 6.55 42.60 12.55
C GLN A 212 6.73 41.53 13.65
N PRO A 213 7.69 40.60 13.51
CA PRO A 213 7.90 39.56 14.52
C PRO A 213 8.28 40.14 15.87
N LEU A 214 7.56 39.76 16.92
CA LEU A 214 7.92 40.12 18.29
C LEU A 214 9.26 39.47 18.69
N PRO A 215 10.03 40.08 19.60
CA PRO A 215 11.18 39.44 20.23
C PRO A 215 10.79 38.12 20.90
N VAL A 216 11.71 37.15 20.93
CA VAL A 216 11.44 35.80 21.45
C VAL A 216 10.97 35.80 22.91
N GLU A 217 11.52 36.68 23.74
CA GLU A 217 11.15 36.81 25.15
C GLU A 217 9.73 37.37 25.33
N SER A 218 9.34 38.34 24.49
CA SER A 218 7.98 38.89 24.50
C SER A 218 6.95 37.86 24.04
N LEU A 219 7.27 37.06 23.01
CA LEU A 219 6.42 35.94 22.59
C LEU A 219 6.31 34.88 23.69
N ARG A 220 7.42 34.55 24.34
CA ARG A 220 7.44 33.59 25.45
C ARG A 220 6.56 34.05 26.62
N ALA A 221 6.69 35.30 27.05
CA ALA A 221 5.86 35.87 28.10
C ALA A 221 4.36 35.79 27.74
N ARG A 222 4.03 36.13 26.49
CA ARG A 222 2.65 36.05 25.99
C ARG A 222 2.10 34.62 25.96
N LEU A 223 2.92 33.64 25.61
CA LEU A 223 2.54 32.23 25.65
C LEU A 223 2.34 31.73 27.09
N LEU A 224 3.18 32.15 28.03
CA LEU A 224 3.04 31.78 29.44
C LEU A 224 1.80 32.41 30.11
N ALA A 225 1.39 33.60 29.67
CA ALA A 225 0.17 34.26 30.14
C ALA A 225 -1.12 33.45 29.88
N ILE A 226 -1.10 32.46 28.97
CA ILE A 226 -2.23 31.53 28.78
C ILE A 226 -2.55 30.78 30.07
N ASN A 227 -1.58 30.56 30.95
CA ASN A 227 -1.80 29.89 32.23
C ASN A 227 -2.77 30.65 33.15
N GLU A 228 -2.82 31.97 33.03
CA GLU A 228 -3.71 32.87 33.78
C GLU A 228 -5.13 32.86 33.20
N THR A 229 -5.30 32.36 31.98
CA THR A 229 -6.61 32.20 31.35
C THR A 229 -7.26 30.90 31.82
N ASP A 230 -8.59 30.85 31.80
CA ASP A 230 -9.41 29.66 32.11
C ASP A 230 -9.35 28.56 31.02
N ALA A 231 -8.15 28.35 30.46
CA ALA A 231 -7.89 27.30 29.49
C ALA A 231 -7.67 25.95 30.19
N PRO A 232 -8.10 24.83 29.58
CA PRO A 232 -7.99 23.50 30.17
C PRO A 232 -6.57 22.89 30.07
N PHE A 233 -5.61 23.67 29.57
CA PHE A 233 -4.20 23.30 29.45
C PHE A 233 -3.30 24.38 30.05
N MET A 234 -2.07 24.00 30.37
CA MET A 234 -1.03 24.88 30.88
C MET A 234 0.23 24.76 30.03
N LEU A 235 1.02 25.83 29.98
CA LEU A 235 2.35 25.87 29.39
C LEU A 235 3.39 25.93 30.49
N GLN A 236 4.39 25.06 30.41
CA GLN A 236 5.53 25.07 31.31
C GLN A 236 6.83 25.28 30.53
N PRO A 237 7.83 25.95 31.11
CA PRO A 237 9.18 25.95 30.56
C PRO A 237 9.71 24.52 30.38
N GLY A 238 10.29 24.24 29.21
CA GLY A 238 10.93 22.96 28.95
C GLY A 238 12.37 22.91 29.49
N LYS A 239 13.11 21.86 29.09
CA LYS A 239 14.51 21.68 29.53
C LYS A 239 15.47 22.76 29.00
N GLN A 240 15.09 23.43 27.92
CA GLN A 240 15.88 24.47 27.29
C GLN A 240 15.16 25.81 27.39
N GLN A 241 15.90 26.91 27.40
CA GLN A 241 15.32 28.25 27.49
C GLN A 241 14.34 28.53 26.35
N ASN A 242 14.58 28.02 25.14
CA ASN A 242 13.69 28.24 23.99
C ASN A 242 12.63 27.15 23.84
N GLU A 243 12.37 26.36 24.89
CA GLU A 243 11.42 25.25 24.87
C GLU A 243 10.25 25.54 25.80
N LEU A 244 9.03 25.30 25.32
CA LEU A 244 7.80 25.34 26.10
C LEU A 244 7.06 24.03 25.91
N ILE A 245 6.38 23.55 26.94
CA ILE A 245 5.62 22.31 26.91
C ILE A 245 4.19 22.63 27.30
N ALA A 246 3.25 22.42 26.37
CA ALA A 246 1.82 22.53 26.64
C ALA A 246 1.25 21.16 27.04
N GLU A 247 0.62 21.08 28.20
CA GLU A 247 0.02 19.88 28.77
C GLU A 247 -1.36 20.21 29.35
N TRP A 248 -2.27 19.24 29.37
CA TRP A 248 -3.57 19.44 30.01
C TRP A 248 -3.44 19.57 31.53
N LYS A 249 -4.33 20.37 32.13
CA LYS A 249 -4.44 20.53 33.58
C LYS A 249 -5.18 19.33 34.20
N TYR A 250 -4.52 18.16 34.27
CA TYR A 250 -5.14 16.92 34.79
C TYR A 250 -5.47 16.95 36.28
N ALA A 251 -4.74 17.75 37.07
CA ALA A 251 -4.85 17.79 38.53
C ALA A 251 -5.75 18.92 39.07
N ASP A 252 -6.30 19.76 38.20
CA ASP A 252 -7.16 20.87 38.59
C ASP A 252 -8.57 20.35 38.88
N ALA A 253 -9.10 20.64 40.07
CA ALA A 253 -10.40 20.15 40.55
C ALA A 253 -11.54 20.43 39.58
N LYS A 254 -11.46 21.53 38.81
CA LYS A 254 -12.45 21.88 37.78
C LYS A 254 -12.51 20.87 36.64
N TRP A 255 -11.39 20.26 36.29
CA TRP A 255 -11.25 19.34 35.16
C TRP A 255 -11.21 17.88 35.59
N VAL A 256 -10.77 17.58 36.83
CA VAL A 256 -10.74 16.23 37.40
C VAL A 256 -12.11 15.55 37.37
N GLY A 257 -13.19 16.25 37.75
CA GLY A 257 -14.54 15.69 37.73
C GLY A 257 -15.01 15.30 36.32
N ILE A 258 -14.72 16.14 35.32
CA ILE A 258 -15.07 15.90 33.91
C ILE A 258 -14.23 14.76 33.33
N MET A 259 -12.93 14.69 33.68
CA MET A 259 -12.02 13.66 33.19
C MET A 259 -12.27 12.29 33.84
N ALA A 260 -12.59 12.27 35.14
CA ALA A 260 -12.93 11.06 35.89
C ALA A 260 -14.28 10.49 35.41
N ALA A 261 -15.28 11.36 35.22
CA ALA A 261 -16.58 10.97 34.67
C ALA A 261 -16.46 10.51 33.21
N GLY A 262 -15.54 11.08 32.42
CA GLY A 262 -15.29 10.78 31.00
C GLY A 262 -14.42 9.55 30.73
N GLY A 263 -13.78 8.98 31.76
CA GLY A 263 -12.74 7.95 31.64
C GLY A 263 -11.54 8.47 30.85
N LEU A 264 -10.47 8.87 31.53
CA LEU A 264 -9.26 9.40 30.90
C LEU A 264 -8.68 8.40 29.89
N LYS A 265 -8.91 8.66 28.60
CA LYS A 265 -8.54 7.78 27.48
C LYS A 265 -7.36 8.31 26.66
N SER A 266 -7.01 9.58 26.77
CA SER A 266 -5.94 10.19 25.98
C SER A 266 -5.23 11.32 26.75
N VAL A 267 -3.90 11.31 26.72
CA VAL A 267 -3.00 12.36 27.22
C VAL A 267 -2.32 13.04 26.04
N ALA A 268 -2.38 14.37 25.96
CA ALA A 268 -1.75 15.14 24.89
C ALA A 268 -0.70 16.10 25.44
N ARG A 269 0.47 16.12 24.81
CA ARG A 269 1.60 17.00 25.12
C ARG A 269 2.09 17.63 23.82
N ILE A 270 2.17 18.95 23.77
CA ILE A 270 2.74 19.68 22.63
C ILE A 270 4.03 20.34 23.08
N LYS A 271 5.17 19.91 22.55
CA LYS A 271 6.46 20.56 22.80
C LYS A 271 6.69 21.62 21.74
N LEU A 272 6.94 22.85 22.15
CA LEU A 272 7.24 24.00 21.30
C LEU A 272 8.72 24.35 21.44
N ARG A 273 9.39 24.62 20.32
CA ARG A 273 10.75 25.20 20.30
C ARG A 273 10.75 26.48 19.49
N LEU A 274 11.13 27.58 20.12
CA LEU A 274 11.19 28.90 19.50
C LEU A 274 12.57 29.10 18.84
N ASP A 275 12.57 29.51 17.57
CA ASP A 275 13.78 29.90 16.84
C ASP A 275 13.74 31.39 16.53
N GLY A 276 14.44 32.19 17.34
CA GLY A 276 14.52 33.64 17.21
C GLY A 276 15.23 34.11 15.94
N LYS A 277 16.10 33.30 15.31
CA LYS A 277 16.80 33.71 14.09
C LYS A 277 15.90 33.66 12.86
N SER A 278 15.01 32.66 12.80
CA SER A 278 14.11 32.46 11.66
C SER A 278 12.67 32.93 11.91
N CYS A 279 12.36 33.38 13.13
CA CYS A 279 11.01 33.72 13.60
C CYS A 279 10.01 32.58 13.39
N LYS A 280 10.44 31.34 13.72
CA LYS A 280 9.63 30.12 13.56
C LYS A 280 9.47 29.41 14.90
N VAL A 281 8.27 28.91 15.15
CA VAL A 281 7.98 28.01 16.26
C VAL A 281 7.79 26.61 15.73
N ARG A 282 8.67 25.70 16.15
CA ARG A 282 8.58 24.27 15.81
C ARG A 282 7.74 23.56 16.87
N SER A 283 6.66 22.90 16.48
CA SER A 283 5.81 22.14 17.40
C SER A 283 5.96 20.63 17.20
N GLN A 284 6.08 19.87 18.28
CA GLN A 284 6.07 18.41 18.25
C GLN A 284 4.90 17.91 19.09
N ASP A 285 3.95 17.25 18.43
CA ASP A 285 2.76 16.73 19.09
C ASP A 285 3.06 15.30 19.57
N THR A 286 2.88 15.05 20.87
CA THR A 286 2.96 13.73 21.50
C THR A 286 1.60 13.39 22.09
N LEU A 287 1.04 12.27 21.69
CA LEU A 287 -0.23 11.78 22.21
C LEU A 287 -0.04 10.38 22.79
N CYS A 288 -0.57 10.14 23.97
CA CYS A 288 -0.63 8.82 24.59
C CYS A 288 -2.09 8.46 24.80
N ARG A 289 -2.58 7.41 24.12
CA ARG A 289 -3.94 6.90 24.29
C ARG A 289 -3.90 5.73 25.28
N LEU A 290 -4.65 5.85 26.37
CA LEU A 290 -4.85 4.85 27.40
C LEU A 290 -6.19 4.15 27.15
N ARG A 291 -6.16 2.87 26.82
CA ARG A 291 -7.37 2.05 26.67
C ARG A 291 -7.50 1.14 27.88
N TRP A 292 -8.58 1.37 28.62
CA TRP A 292 -9.06 0.51 29.70
C TRP A 292 -10.02 -0.52 29.12
N THR A 293 -9.67 -1.80 29.14
CA THR A 293 -10.64 -2.88 28.89
C THR A 293 -10.93 -3.56 30.22
N GLY A 294 -12.12 -3.32 30.77
CA GLY A 294 -12.61 -4.00 31.97
C GLY A 294 -13.40 -3.07 32.89
N ALA A 295 -14.70 -2.91 32.63
CA ALA A 295 -15.75 -2.69 33.64
C ALA A 295 -17.10 -2.53 32.93
N ALA A 296 -17.83 -3.64 32.78
CA ALA A 296 -19.29 -3.71 32.92
C ALA A 296 -19.78 -5.11 32.49
N GLY A 297 -20.17 -5.92 33.46
CA GLY A 297 -21.07 -7.06 33.22
C GLY A 297 -20.51 -8.44 33.55
N SER A 298 -21.09 -9.04 34.60
CA SER A 298 -21.06 -10.46 34.96
C SER A 298 -19.79 -10.98 35.64
N GLY A 299 -19.98 -11.59 36.80
CA GLY A 299 -18.92 -12.10 37.67
C GLY A 299 -18.09 -13.18 36.98
N SER A 300 -16.87 -12.81 36.60
CA SER A 300 -15.68 -13.66 36.62
C SER A 300 -14.47 -12.76 36.36
N THR A 301 -13.50 -12.85 37.27
CA THR A 301 -12.13 -12.32 37.20
C THR A 301 -11.90 -11.15 36.21
N ALA A 302 -12.19 -9.93 36.66
CA ALA A 302 -11.93 -8.71 35.91
C ALA A 302 -10.42 -8.52 35.68
N SER A 303 -9.90 -9.00 34.55
CA SER A 303 -8.54 -8.67 34.10
C SER A 303 -8.58 -7.31 33.42
N ALA A 304 -8.30 -6.25 34.17
CA ALA A 304 -8.08 -4.92 33.62
C ALA A 304 -6.80 -4.96 32.76
N ARG A 305 -6.96 -5.05 31.43
CA ARG A 305 -5.83 -4.88 30.51
C ARG A 305 -5.68 -3.40 30.20
N LEU A 306 -4.56 -2.81 30.64
CA LEU A 306 -4.13 -1.48 30.24
C LEU A 306 -3.37 -1.61 28.92
N SER A 307 -3.86 -0.99 27.85
CA SER A 307 -3.10 -0.85 26.61
C SER A 307 -2.84 0.64 26.35
N ALA A 308 -1.56 0.98 26.19
CA ALA A 308 -1.10 2.35 25.92
C ALA A 308 -0.57 2.43 24.48
N SER A 309 -1.10 3.37 23.70
CA SER A 309 -0.60 3.67 22.35
C SER A 309 0.04 5.05 22.34
N TRP A 310 1.25 5.16 21.79
CA TRP A 310 2.00 6.40 21.75
C TRP A 310 2.12 6.87 20.31
N PHE A 311 1.63 8.07 20.03
CA PHE A 311 1.80 8.75 18.75
C PHE A 311 2.74 9.94 18.93
N ARG A 312 3.74 10.03 18.05
CA ARG A 312 4.61 11.20 17.91
C ARG A 312 4.61 11.61 16.45
N GLY A 313 4.07 12.77 16.13
CA GLY A 313 3.95 13.19 14.74
C GLY A 313 3.21 14.51 14.54
N ILE A 314 2.78 14.74 13.30
CA ILE A 314 2.02 15.93 12.92
C ILE A 314 0.53 15.55 12.90
N ALA A 315 -0.20 15.93 13.94
CA ALA A 315 -1.65 15.73 13.97
C ALA A 315 -2.35 16.84 13.16
N PHE A 316 -2.91 16.47 12.00
CA PHE A 316 -3.72 17.36 11.16
C PHE A 316 -5.13 17.55 11.76
N ALA A 317 -5.76 16.45 12.17
CA ALA A 317 -7.01 16.41 12.95
C ALA A 317 -7.07 15.05 13.68
N GLN A 318 -7.44 15.04 14.96
CA GLN A 318 -7.65 13.80 15.71
C GLN A 318 -8.91 13.97 16.56
N TYR A 319 -9.92 13.14 16.27
CA TYR A 319 -11.22 13.14 16.95
C TYR A 319 -11.33 11.87 17.80
N ASP A 320 -11.30 12.01 19.12
CA ASP A 320 -11.63 10.92 20.05
C ASP A 320 -13.03 11.17 20.63
N THR A 321 -14.01 10.34 20.25
CA THR A 321 -15.37 10.38 20.81
C THR A 321 -15.50 9.31 21.88
N GLY A 322 -15.85 9.70 23.11
CA GLY A 322 -16.22 8.78 24.20
C GLY A 322 -17.72 8.87 24.50
N PHE A 323 -18.41 7.72 24.54
CA PHE A 323 -19.76 7.58 25.06
C PHE A 323 -19.70 6.99 26.47
N ILE A 324 -20.46 7.55 27.42
CA ILE A 324 -20.69 6.95 28.73
C ILE A 324 -22.19 7.00 29.01
N GLY A 325 -22.83 5.85 28.89
CA GLY A 325 -24.13 5.60 29.52
C GLY A 325 -23.86 5.01 30.91
N GLY A 326 -24.10 5.80 31.96
CA GLY A 326 -24.01 5.35 33.34
C GLY A 326 -25.22 5.85 34.12
N LEU A 327 -25.92 4.93 34.78
CA LEU A 327 -26.92 5.28 35.79
C LEU A 327 -26.19 5.84 37.00
N ILE A 328 -26.34 7.13 37.29
CA ILE A 328 -25.91 7.70 38.57
C ILE A 328 -27.03 7.43 39.57
N LEU A 329 -26.85 6.41 40.41
CA LEU A 329 -27.65 6.25 41.62
C LEU A 329 -27.06 7.20 42.67
N THR A 330 -27.58 8.42 42.72
CA THR A 330 -27.42 9.28 43.90
C THR A 330 -28.16 8.58 45.05
N ASN A 331 -27.55 8.55 46.24
CA ASN A 331 -28.06 7.85 47.43
C ASN A 331 -29.39 8.40 48.02
N ASP A 332 -30.15 9.18 47.25
CA ASP A 332 -31.46 9.69 47.63
C ASP A 332 -32.51 9.20 46.63
N ALA A 333 -33.06 8.02 46.95
CA ALA A 333 -34.40 7.46 46.65
C ALA A 333 -35.21 7.86 45.38
N GLN A 334 -34.61 8.39 44.31
CA GLN A 334 -35.24 8.50 42.98
C GLN A 334 -34.20 8.30 41.86
N PRO A 335 -34.32 7.26 41.02
CA PRO A 335 -33.43 7.06 39.89
C PRO A 335 -33.69 8.13 38.83
N THR A 336 -32.90 9.21 38.84
CA THR A 336 -32.98 10.25 37.82
C THR A 336 -32.02 9.88 36.69
N VAL A 337 -32.56 9.53 35.53
CA VAL A 337 -31.80 9.35 34.29
C VAL A 337 -31.37 10.74 33.80
N SER A 338 -30.21 11.22 34.25
CA SER A 338 -29.61 12.45 33.71
C SER A 338 -28.80 12.14 32.46
N ALA A 339 -29.01 12.95 31.42
CA ALA A 339 -28.45 12.75 30.09
C ALA A 339 -26.91 12.71 30.09
N ALA A 340 -26.38 11.65 29.46
CA ALA A 340 -24.96 11.38 29.27
C ALA A 340 -24.18 12.59 28.69
N TYR A 341 -23.25 13.13 29.49
CA TYR A 341 -22.35 14.19 29.07
C TYR A 341 -21.30 13.62 28.09
N HIS A 342 -21.34 14.06 26.84
CA HIS A 342 -20.39 13.64 25.80
C HIS A 342 -19.19 14.58 25.82
N TRP A 343 -18.07 14.15 26.43
CA TRP A 343 -16.82 14.90 26.35
C TRP A 343 -15.90 14.33 25.26
N LYS A 344 -15.47 15.17 24.32
CA LYS A 344 -14.56 14.81 23.21
C LYS A 344 -13.19 15.42 23.48
N PHE A 345 -12.17 14.61 23.74
CA PHE A 345 -10.80 15.12 23.82
C PHE A 345 -10.31 15.48 22.42
N ASN A 346 -10.15 16.78 22.15
CA ASN A 346 -9.68 17.29 20.87
C ASN A 346 -8.36 18.05 21.03
N ILE A 347 -7.28 17.52 20.44
CA ILE A 347 -5.96 18.19 20.44
C ILE A 347 -5.99 19.58 19.79
N GLN A 348 -6.97 19.85 18.92
CA GLN A 348 -7.14 21.16 18.30
C GLN A 348 -7.52 22.24 19.31
N GLU A 349 -8.18 21.91 20.41
CA GLU A 349 -8.53 22.88 21.46
C GLU A 349 -7.30 23.46 22.16
N MET A 350 -6.21 22.69 22.24
CA MET A 350 -4.90 23.20 22.67
C MET A 350 -4.18 23.94 21.54
N LYS A 351 -4.21 23.37 20.33
CA LYS A 351 -3.37 23.81 19.22
C LYS A 351 -3.83 25.15 18.63
N GLN A 352 -5.14 25.37 18.50
CA GLN A 352 -5.71 26.59 17.93
C GLN A 352 -5.31 27.87 18.69
N PRO A 353 -5.47 27.98 20.02
CA PRO A 353 -5.07 29.19 20.74
C PRO A 353 -3.57 29.44 20.67
N LEU A 354 -2.74 28.39 20.72
CA LEU A 354 -1.29 28.49 20.56
C LEU A 354 -0.90 29.05 19.18
N VAL A 355 -1.47 28.46 18.12
CA VAL A 355 -1.24 28.91 16.74
C VAL A 355 -1.68 30.36 16.57
N ALA A 356 -2.84 30.75 17.09
CA ALA A 356 -3.35 32.12 16.99
C ALA A 356 -2.38 33.12 17.64
N ILE A 357 -1.92 32.86 18.87
CA ILE A 357 -0.99 33.75 19.58
C ILE A 357 0.35 33.87 18.84
N ILE A 358 0.88 32.76 18.32
CA ILE A 358 2.17 32.74 17.60
C ILE A 358 2.07 33.49 16.26
N THR A 359 1.03 33.19 15.47
CA THR A 359 0.85 33.82 14.15
C THR A 359 0.52 35.30 14.26
N GLN A 360 -0.27 35.71 15.26
CA GLN A 360 -0.54 37.13 15.57
C GLN A 360 0.69 37.85 16.13
N ALA A 361 1.66 37.14 16.71
CA ALA A 361 2.92 37.72 17.12
C ALA A 361 3.93 37.89 15.96
N GLY A 362 3.55 37.53 14.73
CA GLY A 362 4.39 37.64 13.54
C GLY A 362 5.34 36.46 13.32
N TRP A 363 5.09 35.32 13.96
CA TRP A 363 5.92 34.11 13.85
C TRP A 363 5.24 33.00 13.04
N ASP A 364 6.04 32.20 12.33
CA ASP A 364 5.51 31.05 11.59
C ASP A 364 5.37 29.83 12.51
N TRP A 365 4.27 29.09 12.36
CA TRP A 365 4.05 27.82 13.04
C TRP A 365 4.47 26.66 12.12
N LYS A 366 5.38 25.80 12.59
CA LYS A 366 5.85 24.63 11.84
C LYS A 366 5.75 23.36 12.69
N PRO A 367 4.78 22.48 12.43
CA PRO A 367 4.73 21.20 13.12
C PRO A 367 5.81 20.26 12.56
N VAL A 368 6.51 19.56 13.45
CA VAL A 368 7.64 18.68 13.16
C VAL A 368 7.48 17.37 13.91
N ILE A 369 7.90 16.28 13.28
CA ILE A 369 7.86 14.94 13.91
C ILE A 369 8.98 14.79 14.94
N THR A 370 10.11 15.45 14.68
CA THR A 370 11.30 15.46 15.54
C THR A 370 12.05 16.78 15.40
N PHE A 371 12.80 17.17 16.42
CA PHE A 371 13.62 18.37 16.36
C PHE A 371 14.96 18.17 15.64
N SER A 372 15.25 16.99 15.10
CA SER A 372 16.48 16.76 14.33
C SER A 372 16.48 17.52 13.00
N ARG A 373 17.61 18.16 12.68
CA ARG A 373 17.78 18.93 11.43
C ARG A 373 17.68 18.05 10.18
N LEU A 374 18.19 16.82 10.26
CA LEU A 374 18.17 15.84 9.15
C LEU A 374 16.75 15.54 8.66
N LEU A 375 15.76 15.54 9.56
CA LEU A 375 14.39 15.12 9.24
C LEU A 375 13.42 16.28 9.01
N ASN A 376 13.67 17.47 9.58
CA ASN A 376 12.67 18.56 9.59
C ASN A 376 13.18 19.95 9.17
N GLY A 377 14.39 20.05 8.62
CA GLY A 377 14.91 21.29 8.02
C GLY A 377 15.41 22.33 9.01
#